data_AF-A0A961YYV5-F1
#
_entry.id   AF-A0A961YYV5-F1
#
_cell.length_a   1.000
_cell.length_b   1.000
_cell.length_c   1.000
_cell.angle_alpha   90.00
_cell.angle_beta   90.00
_cell.angle_gamma   90.00
#
_symmetry.space_group_name_H-M   'P 1'
#
loop_
_entity.id
_entity.type
_entity.pdbx_description
1 polymer ?
#
loop_
_entity_poly.entity_id
_entity_poly.type
_entity_poly.pdbx_seq_one_letter_code
_entity_poly.pdbx_strand_id
1 'polypeptide(L)'
;MSRRFRVEPRDVSPDAAARRLGLTEPEFRDRLVELLDRGFPAPDETTGMFDLDAIDRWRALRHPRLFPELTTTPRARDAGALLRSRLETIGNG
;
A
#
# COMPACT_ATOMS: atom_id res chain seq x y z
N MET A 1 28.67 -6.77 -20.10
CA MET A 1 27.29 -6.29 -20.31
C MET A 1 26.62 -6.11 -18.96
N SER A 2 26.50 -4.87 -18.46
CA SER A 2 25.86 -4.61 -17.16
C SER A 2 24.35 -4.62 -17.32
N ARG A 3 23.70 -5.67 -16.80
CA ARG A 3 22.24 -5.78 -16.74
C ARG A 3 21.74 -4.77 -15.71
N ARG A 4 21.22 -3.63 -16.15
CA ARG A 4 20.55 -2.67 -15.28
C ARG A 4 19.17 -3.25 -14.98
N PHE A 5 19.03 -3.94 -13.86
CA PHE A 5 17.70 -4.30 -13.36
C PHE A 5 17.00 -3.00 -12.96
N ARG A 6 15.96 -2.61 -13.70
CA ARG A 6 15.07 -1.55 -13.27
C ARG A 6 14.28 -2.10 -12.08
N VAL A 7 14.78 -1.84 -10.88
CA VAL A 7 14.00 -2.04 -9.66
C VAL A 7 12.93 -0.98 -9.70
N GLU A 8 11.70 -1.39 -10.01
CA GLU A 8 10.55 -0.49 -9.85
C GLU A 8 10.34 -0.28 -8.35
N PRO A 9 10.46 0.96 -7.85
CA PRO A 9 10.17 1.24 -6.45
C PRO A 9 8.71 0.86 -6.16
N ARG A 10 8.52 0.11 -5.07
CA ARG A 10 7.20 -0.37 -4.65
C ARG A 10 6.35 0.77 -4.09
N ASP A 11 7.03 1.75 -3.50
CA ASP A 11 6.50 3.04 -3.08
C ASP A 11 6.32 3.96 -4.29
N VAL A 12 5.09 4.38 -4.52
CA VAL A 12 4.68 5.19 -5.67
C VAL A 12 4.01 6.49 -5.24
N SER A 13 4.14 7.52 -6.07
CA SER A 13 3.50 8.81 -5.84
C SER A 13 1.96 8.73 -5.88
N PRO A 14 1.24 9.74 -5.33
CA PRO A 14 -0.21 9.81 -5.37
C PRO A 14 -0.80 9.71 -6.80
N ASP A 15 -0.18 10.34 -7.80
CA ASP A 15 -0.58 10.19 -9.22
C ASP A 15 -0.53 8.73 -9.71
N ALA A 16 0.53 7.99 -9.39
CA ALA A 16 0.66 6.59 -9.79
C ALA A 16 -0.34 5.69 -9.06
N ALA A 17 -0.58 5.95 -7.77
CA ALA A 17 -1.64 5.29 -6.99
C ALA A 17 -3.03 5.57 -7.58
N ALA A 18 -3.31 6.83 -7.95
CA ALA A 18 -4.56 7.24 -8.59
C ALA A 18 -4.78 6.52 -9.92
N ARG A 19 -3.75 6.45 -10.78
CA ARG A 19 -3.80 5.71 -12.05
C ARG A 19 -4.09 4.23 -11.83
N ARG A 20 -3.53 3.62 -10.77
CA ARG A 20 -3.83 2.23 -10.41
C ARG A 20 -5.29 2.04 -10.02
N LEU A 21 -5.91 3.09 -9.49
CA LEU A 21 -7.33 3.13 -9.18
C LEU A 21 -8.23 3.49 -10.38
N GLY A 22 -7.66 3.94 -11.49
CA GLY A 22 -8.40 4.48 -12.63
C GLY A 22 -8.93 5.90 -12.40
N LEU A 23 -8.32 6.63 -11.46
CA LEU A 23 -8.67 8.00 -11.09
C LEU A 23 -7.58 8.97 -11.54
N THR A 24 -7.92 10.25 -11.62
CA THR A 24 -6.92 11.32 -11.71
C THR A 24 -6.37 11.63 -10.31
N GLU A 25 -5.18 12.21 -10.20
CA GLU A 25 -4.61 12.62 -8.91
C GLU A 25 -5.57 13.48 -8.05
N PRO A 26 -6.25 14.53 -8.57
CA PRO A 26 -7.18 15.32 -7.78
C PRO A 26 -8.39 14.51 -7.30
N GLU A 27 -8.98 13.65 -8.16
CA GLU A 27 -10.09 12.77 -7.78
C GLU A 27 -9.68 11.77 -6.69
N PHE A 28 -8.44 11.29 -6.74
CA PHE A 28 -7.89 10.41 -5.73
C PHE A 28 -7.71 11.13 -4.38
N ARG A 29 -7.21 12.38 -4.39
CA ARG A 29 -7.07 13.18 -3.16
C ARG A 29 -8.43 13.51 -2.54
N ASP A 30 -9.42 13.88 -3.35
CA ASP A 30 -10.78 14.20 -2.89
C ASP A 30 -11.43 12.99 -2.19
N ARG A 31 -11.30 11.81 -2.80
CA ARG A 31 -11.81 10.55 -2.23
C ARG A 31 -10.88 9.88 -1.22
N LEU A 32 -9.70 10.44 -0.93
CA LEU A 32 -8.70 9.76 -0.10
C LEU A 32 -9.25 9.48 1.30
N VAL A 33 -9.97 10.43 1.89
CA VAL A 33 -10.58 10.26 3.22
C VAL A 33 -11.59 9.09 3.22
N GLU A 34 -12.47 9.03 2.23
CA GLU A 34 -13.43 7.93 2.08
C GLU A 34 -12.74 6.59 1.79
N LEU A 35 -11.66 6.60 1.02
CA LEU A 35 -10.86 5.41 0.75
C LEU A 35 -10.22 4.89 2.04
N LEU A 36 -9.61 5.78 2.85
CA LEU A 36 -9.00 5.42 4.12
C LEU A 36 -10.03 4.85 5.12
N ASP A 37 -11.23 5.43 5.20
CA ASP A 37 -12.33 4.89 6.02
C ASP A 37 -12.72 3.46 5.60
N ARG A 38 -12.65 3.18 4.30
CA ARG A 38 -12.88 1.84 3.72
C ARG A 38 -11.67 0.90 3.84
N GLY A 39 -10.66 1.27 4.61
CA GLY A 39 -9.45 0.47 4.86
C GLY A 39 -8.43 0.49 3.71
N PHE A 40 -8.45 1.51 2.85
CA PHE A 40 -7.39 1.71 1.86
C PHE A 40 -6.04 1.98 2.57
N PRO A 41 -4.91 1.51 2.03
CA PRO A 41 -3.61 1.75 2.65
C PRO A 41 -3.27 3.24 2.75
N ALA A 42 -2.86 3.66 3.95
CA ALA A 42 -2.37 5.00 4.20
C ALA A 42 -1.03 5.25 3.48
N PRO A 43 -0.74 6.50 3.08
CA PRO A 43 0.59 6.85 2.61
C PRO A 43 1.61 6.71 3.75
N ASP A 44 2.85 6.45 3.38
CA ASP A 44 3.97 6.47 4.30
C ASP A 44 4.13 7.86 4.93
N GLU A 45 4.22 7.93 6.25
CA GLU A 45 4.23 9.18 7.02
C GLU A 45 5.50 10.01 6.77
N THR A 46 6.58 9.37 6.32
CA THR A 46 7.88 10.02 6.12
C THR A 46 8.04 10.51 4.68
N THR A 47 7.55 9.74 3.71
CA THR A 47 7.77 9.98 2.28
C THR A 47 6.52 10.43 1.53
N GLY A 48 5.33 10.25 2.11
CA GLY A 48 4.04 10.52 1.46
C GLY A 48 3.73 9.59 0.28
N MET A 49 4.49 8.49 0.14
CA MET A 49 4.35 7.52 -0.94
C MET A 49 3.37 6.41 -0.56
N PHE A 50 2.78 5.77 -1.55
CA PHE A 50 1.87 4.65 -1.37
C PHE A 50 2.51 3.34 -1.82
N ASP A 51 2.35 2.29 -1.03
CA ASP A 51 2.81 0.95 -1.43
C ASP A 51 1.83 0.34 -2.46
N LEU A 52 2.35 0.07 -3.67
CA LEU A 52 1.56 -0.45 -4.78
C LEU A 52 1.02 -1.86 -4.52
N ASP A 53 1.74 -2.68 -3.74
CA ASP A 53 1.32 -4.04 -3.36
C ASP A 53 0.15 -3.99 -2.37
N ALA A 54 0.20 -3.05 -1.42
CA ALA A 54 -0.89 -2.82 -0.49
C ALA A 54 -2.17 -2.37 -1.22
N ILE A 55 -2.06 -1.51 -2.23
CA ILE A 55 -3.20 -1.09 -3.07
C ILE A 55 -3.79 -2.28 -3.82
N ASP A 56 -2.94 -3.14 -4.40
CA ASP A 56 -3.40 -4.29 -5.16
C ASP A 56 -4.10 -5.32 -4.27
N ARG A 57 -3.54 -5.59 -3.08
CA ARG A 57 -4.17 -6.46 -2.07
C ARG A 57 -5.52 -5.91 -1.62
N TRP A 58 -5.62 -4.62 -1.34
CA TRP A 58 -6.90 -4.00 -0.97
C TRP A 58 -7.95 -4.16 -2.09
N ARG A 59 -7.55 -3.97 -3.36
CA ARG A 59 -8.43 -4.22 -4.51
C ARG A 59 -8.88 -5.66 -4.58
N ALA A 60 -7.98 -6.61 -4.39
CA ALA A 60 -8.31 -8.03 -4.46
C ALA A 60 -9.23 -8.47 -3.31
N LEU A 61 -9.05 -7.93 -2.10
CA LEU A 61 -9.94 -8.13 -0.95
C LEU A 61 -11.38 -7.62 -1.19
N ARG A 62 -11.56 -6.59 -2.04
CA ARG A 62 -12.90 -6.11 -2.45
C ARG A 62 -13.65 -7.08 -3.35
N HIS A 63 -12.95 -8.03 -3.96
CA HIS A 63 -13.53 -9.03 -4.86
C HIS A 63 -13.31 -10.46 -4.31
N PRO A 64 -13.87 -10.78 -3.14
CA PRO A 64 -13.63 -12.06 -2.46
C PRO A 64 -14.07 -13.27 -3.29
N ARG A 65 -15.04 -13.07 -4.21
CA ARG A 65 -15.49 -14.11 -5.15
C ARG A 65 -14.46 -14.44 -6.23
N LEU A 66 -13.59 -13.50 -6.59
CA LEU A 66 -12.55 -13.68 -7.61
C LEU A 66 -11.22 -14.11 -6.99
N PHE A 67 -10.99 -13.79 -5.72
CA PHE A 67 -9.77 -14.11 -4.98
C PHE A 67 -10.08 -14.75 -3.61
N PRO A 68 -10.69 -15.96 -3.60
CA PRO A 68 -11.04 -16.61 -2.34
C PRO A 68 -9.81 -16.94 -1.48
N GLU A 69 -8.65 -17.16 -2.09
CA GLU A 69 -7.37 -17.42 -1.42
C GLU A 69 -6.84 -16.23 -0.59
N LEU A 70 -7.30 -15.01 -0.87
CA LEU A 70 -6.94 -13.82 -0.07
C LEU A 70 -7.87 -13.62 1.12
N THR A 71 -9.00 -14.34 1.16
CA THR A 71 -9.94 -14.35 2.28
C THR A 71 -9.77 -15.57 3.19
N THR A 72 -9.14 -16.65 2.71
CA THR A 72 -8.71 -17.75 3.56
C THR A 72 -7.46 -17.28 4.32
N THR A 73 -7.57 -17.04 5.62
CA THR A 73 -6.46 -16.53 6.43
C THR A 73 -5.28 -17.49 6.42
N PRO A 74 -4.13 -17.05 5.89
CA PRO A 74 -2.98 -16.87 6.76
C PRO A 74 -2.53 -15.40 6.77
N ARG A 75 -2.69 -14.79 7.94
CA ARG A 75 -2.18 -13.50 8.43
C ARG A 75 -1.08 -12.89 7.54
N ALA A 76 -1.47 -12.07 6.58
CA ALA A 76 -0.54 -11.21 5.87
C ALA A 76 0.09 -10.26 6.90
N ARG A 77 1.42 -10.21 6.91
CA ARG A 77 2.21 -9.39 7.84
C ARG A 77 1.79 -7.93 7.70
N ASP A 78 1.08 -7.43 8.71
CA ASP A 78 0.79 -6.02 8.95
C ASP A 78 2.08 -5.19 8.79
N ALA A 79 2.17 -4.46 7.67
CA ALA A 79 3.27 -3.53 7.43
C ALA A 79 3.30 -2.42 8.50
N GLY A 80 2.14 -2.03 9.04
CA GLY A 80 2.03 -1.10 10.18
C GLY A 80 2.48 -1.69 11.53
N ALA A 81 2.51 -3.01 11.70
CA ALA A 81 3.02 -3.65 12.91
C ALA A 81 4.56 -3.73 12.91
N LEU A 82 5.19 -3.79 11.73
CA LEU A 82 6.65 -3.84 11.60
C LEU A 82 7.31 -2.46 11.81
N LEU A 83 6.63 -1.36 11.51
CA LEU A 83 7.14 0.00 11.76
C LEU A 83 7.20 0.32 13.26
N ARG A 84 6.15 -0.03 14.02
CA ARG A 84 6.16 0.08 15.50
C ARG A 84 7.26 -0.78 16.13
N SER A 85 7.39 -2.03 15.68
CA SER A 85 8.40 -2.96 16.22
C SER A 85 9.86 -2.53 15.94
N ARG A 86 10.10 -1.66 14.95
CA ARG A 86 11.46 -1.21 14.58
C ARG A 86 11.92 0.05 15.33
N LEU A 87 10.99 0.95 15.69
CA LEU A 87 11.30 2.13 16.50
C LEU A 87 11.67 1.77 17.95
N GLU A 88 11.12 0.68 18.49
CA GLU A 88 11.41 0.21 19.85
C GLU A 88 12.83 -0.37 19.99
N THR A 89 13.40 -0.91 18.91
CA THR A 89 14.73 -1.55 18.95
C THR A 89 15.88 -0.53 18.87
N ILE A 90 15.64 0.69 18.39
CA ILE A 90 16.69 1.71 18.22
C ILE A 90 16.80 2.64 19.45
N GLY A 91 15.80 2.60 20.35
CA GLY A 91 15.67 3.52 21.50
C GLY A 91 16.11 2.99 22.86
N ASN A 92 16.65 1.78 22.98
CA ASN A 92 17.11 1.25 24.27
C ASN A 92 18.56 0.75 24.15
N GLY A 93 19.48 1.62 24.57
CA GLY A 93 20.84 1.24 24.96
C GLY A 93 20.88 0.72 26.39
#